data_AF-A0AAX2FBX2-F1
#
_entry.id   AF-A0AAX2FBX2-F1
#
_cell.length_a   1.000
_cell.length_b   1.000
_cell.length_c   1.000
_cell.angle_alpha   90.00
_cell.angle_beta   90.00
_cell.angle_gamma   90.00
#
_symmetry.space_group_name_H-M   'P 1'
#
loop_
_entity.id
_entity.type
_entity.pdbx_description
1 polymer ?
#
loop_
_entity_poly.entity_id
_entity_poly.type
_entity_poly.pdbx_seq_one_letter_code
_entity_poly.pdbx_strand_id
1 'polypeptide(L)'
;MKNANMPKGRGMVKWQPFASMPEQFVVIKEMIKEQTKASRPIVTQDEKEMIENKLLTSFLGEEEVLLTYYKDGYLYKNYITVVDINPLIETITCTDAFHNQRMFKFCDVIEVD
;
A
#
# COMPACT_ATOMS: atom_id res chain seq x y z
N MET A 1 65.75 -32.87 -16.29
CA MET A 1 64.44 -33.53 -16.14
C MET A 1 63.36 -32.46 -16.03
N LYS A 2 62.36 -32.50 -16.93
CA LYS A 2 61.25 -31.54 -17.01
C LYS A 2 60.21 -31.86 -15.94
N ASN A 3 59.59 -30.83 -15.36
CA ASN A 3 58.14 -30.79 -15.14
C ASN A 3 57.71 -29.34 -14.87
N ALA A 4 57.30 -28.66 -15.94
CA ALA A 4 56.87 -27.26 -15.95
C ALA A 4 55.45 -27.14 -16.54
N ASN A 5 54.47 -27.83 -15.93
CA ASN A 5 53.07 -27.74 -16.34
C ASN A 5 52.13 -27.91 -15.13
N MET A 6 52.06 -26.87 -14.28
CA MET A 6 50.95 -26.75 -13.32
C MET A 6 50.21 -25.45 -13.65
N PRO A 7 48.96 -25.52 -14.16
CA PRO A 7 48.21 -24.31 -14.46
C PRO A 7 47.83 -23.65 -13.13
N LYS A 8 48.37 -22.46 -12.88
CA LYS A 8 47.96 -21.65 -11.73
C LYS A 8 46.46 -21.39 -11.84
N GLY A 9 45.70 -21.91 -10.86
CA GLY A 9 44.25 -21.78 -10.81
C GLY A 9 43.82 -20.33 -10.97
N ARG A 10 42.72 -20.10 -11.69
CA ARG A 10 42.15 -18.75 -11.85
C ARG A 10 41.88 -18.19 -10.45
N GLY A 11 42.40 -17.00 -10.19
CA GLY A 11 42.14 -16.27 -8.95
C GLY A 11 40.64 -16.13 -8.70
N MET A 12 40.29 -15.95 -7.42
CA MET A 12 38.94 -15.90 -6.89
C MET A 12 37.99 -15.06 -7.79
N VAL A 13 37.21 -15.76 -8.60
CA VAL A 13 36.12 -15.15 -9.36
C VAL A 13 35.03 -14.83 -8.35
N LYS A 14 34.87 -13.54 -8.01
CA LYS A 14 33.72 -13.09 -7.22
C LYS A 14 32.46 -13.38 -8.03
N TRP A 15 31.84 -14.51 -7.72
CA TRP A 15 30.48 -14.81 -8.16
C TRP A 15 29.55 -13.74 -7.57
N GLN A 16 29.10 -12.80 -8.41
CA GLN A 16 27.88 -12.05 -8.17
C GLN A 16 26.88 -12.38 -9.29
N PRO A 17 26.22 -13.55 -9.24
CA PRO A 17 25.35 -14.00 -10.32
C PRO A 17 24.04 -13.21 -10.45
N PHE A 18 23.77 -12.24 -9.59
CA PHE A 18 22.47 -11.57 -9.48
C PHE A 18 22.52 -10.03 -9.61
N ALA A 19 23.65 -9.46 -10.08
CA ALA A 19 23.74 -8.02 -10.34
C ALA A 19 23.46 -7.63 -11.81
N SER A 20 23.27 -8.60 -12.71
CA SER A 20 23.38 -8.35 -14.15
C SER A 20 22.14 -7.76 -14.83
N MET A 21 20.94 -7.79 -14.20
CA MET A 21 19.72 -7.20 -14.79
C MET A 21 18.74 -6.65 -13.74
N PRO A 22 19.12 -5.59 -13.00
CA PRO A 22 18.19 -4.87 -12.13
C PRO A 22 16.98 -4.33 -12.92
N GLU A 23 17.19 -3.92 -14.16
CA GLU A 23 16.15 -3.40 -15.06
C GLU A 23 15.04 -4.43 -15.33
N GLN A 24 15.40 -5.69 -15.60
CA GLN A 24 14.39 -6.73 -15.83
C GLN A 24 13.58 -7.04 -14.57
N PHE A 25 14.21 -6.99 -13.40
CA PHE A 25 13.49 -7.20 -12.14
C PHE A 25 12.48 -6.07 -11.89
N VAL A 26 12.85 -4.82 -12.20
CA VAL A 26 11.94 -3.66 -12.13
C VAL A 26 10.76 -3.85 -13.09
N VAL A 27 11.03 -4.21 -14.35
CA VAL A 27 9.98 -4.42 -15.36
C VAL A 27 9.03 -5.56 -14.96
N ILE A 28 9.55 -6.70 -14.51
CA ILE A 28 8.71 -7.82 -14.05
C ILE A 28 7.87 -7.41 -12.85
N LYS A 29 8.44 -6.65 -11.90
CA LYS A 29 7.72 -6.15 -10.73
C LYS A 29 6.60 -5.18 -11.12
N GLU A 30 6.83 -4.29 -12.08
CA GLU A 30 5.80 -3.41 -12.64
C GLU A 30 4.70 -4.21 -13.34
N MET A 31 5.06 -5.21 -14.15
CA MET A 31 4.07 -6.08 -14.81
C MET A 31 3.21 -6.87 -13.83
N ILE A 32 3.79 -7.35 -12.72
CA ILE A 32 3.05 -8.02 -11.64
C ILE A 32 2.14 -7.00 -10.91
N LYS A 33 2.64 -5.78 -10.67
CA LYS A 33 1.84 -4.70 -10.08
C LYS A 33 0.62 -4.40 -10.94
N GLU A 34 0.79 -4.17 -12.24
CA GLU A 34 -0.33 -3.90 -13.15
C GLU A 34 -1.35 -5.05 -13.20
N GLN A 35 -0.89 -6.30 -13.21
CA GLN A 35 -1.79 -7.48 -13.22
C GLN A 35 -2.56 -7.69 -11.91
N THR A 36 -2.10 -7.11 -10.79
CA THR A 36 -2.73 -7.29 -9.47
C THR A 36 -3.71 -6.16 -9.12
N LYS A 37 -3.86 -5.14 -9.98
CA LYS A 37 -4.82 -4.07 -9.76
C LYS A 37 -6.25 -4.59 -9.85
N ALA A 38 -7.07 -4.20 -8.89
CA ALA A 38 -8.51 -4.42 -8.87
C ALA A 38 -9.25 -3.18 -9.39
N SER A 39 -10.41 -3.39 -10.01
CA SER A 39 -11.32 -2.29 -10.31
C SER A 39 -11.86 -1.68 -9.02
N ARG A 40 -12.09 -0.35 -9.02
CA ARG A 40 -12.70 0.34 -7.88
C ARG A 40 -14.07 -0.27 -7.57
N PRO A 41 -14.34 -0.65 -6.31
CA PRO A 41 -15.66 -1.12 -5.91
C PRO A 41 -16.73 -0.04 -6.14
N ILE A 42 -17.92 -0.47 -6.53
CA ILE A 42 -19.07 0.42 -6.64
C ILE A 42 -19.70 0.49 -5.25
N VAL A 43 -19.75 1.70 -4.68
CA VAL A 43 -20.42 1.97 -3.40
C VAL A 43 -21.73 2.69 -3.71
N THR A 44 -22.84 2.10 -3.31
CA THR A 44 -24.19 2.65 -3.46
C THR A 44 -24.41 3.85 -2.54
N GLN A 45 -25.47 4.64 -2.78
CA GLN A 45 -25.75 5.81 -1.96
C GLN A 45 -26.04 5.43 -0.50
N ASP A 46 -26.83 4.38 -0.28
CA ASP A 46 -27.16 3.88 1.05
C ASP A 46 -25.90 3.41 1.81
N GLU A 47 -24.97 2.74 1.12
CA GLU A 47 -23.69 2.32 1.70
C GLU A 47 -22.80 3.51 2.07
N LYS A 48 -22.78 4.56 1.23
CA LYS A 48 -22.05 5.80 1.55
C LYS A 48 -22.59 6.45 2.82
N GLU A 49 -23.91 6.57 2.94
CA GLU A 49 -24.54 7.14 4.13
C GLU A 49 -24.24 6.30 5.37
N MET A 50 -24.20 4.96 5.25
CA MET A 50 -23.80 4.10 6.35
C MET A 50 -22.33 4.34 6.76
N ILE A 51 -21.43 4.49 5.79
CA ILE A 51 -20.00 4.78 6.03
C ILE A 51 -19.85 6.13 6.74
N GLU A 52 -20.53 7.17 6.26
CA GLU A 52 -20.50 8.50 6.87
C GLU A 52 -20.99 8.47 8.32
N ASN A 53 -22.11 7.80 8.59
CA ASN A 53 -22.65 7.65 9.95
C ASN A 53 -21.70 6.89 10.88
N LYS A 54 -21.04 5.84 10.39
CA LYS A 54 -20.02 5.10 11.15
C LYS A 54 -18.81 5.98 11.48
N LEU A 55 -18.31 6.74 10.50
CA LEU A 55 -17.18 7.66 10.71
C LEU A 55 -17.53 8.77 11.70
N LEU A 56 -18.74 9.32 11.64
CA LEU A 56 -19.22 10.31 12.60
C LEU A 56 -19.31 9.72 14.02
N THR A 57 -19.81 8.49 14.14
CA THR A 57 -19.92 7.81 15.44
C THR A 57 -18.53 7.54 16.04
N SER A 58 -17.59 7.02 15.24
CA SER A 58 -16.20 6.80 15.64
C SER A 58 -15.51 8.11 16.03
N PHE A 59 -15.73 9.19 15.28
CA PHE A 59 -15.19 10.51 15.59
C PHE A 59 -15.67 11.03 16.94
N LEU A 60 -16.98 10.92 17.22
CA LEU A 60 -17.56 11.37 18.49
C LEU A 60 -17.15 10.49 19.68
N GLY A 61 -16.97 9.19 19.43
CA GLY A 61 -16.53 8.22 20.45
C GLY A 61 -15.01 8.17 20.65
N GLU A 62 -14.23 8.85 19.81
CA GLU A 62 -12.77 8.71 19.72
C GLU A 62 -12.32 7.25 19.57
N GLU A 63 -13.12 6.44 18.87
CA GLU A 63 -12.89 5.00 18.71
C GLU A 63 -12.00 4.71 17.49
N GLU A 64 -11.06 3.78 17.67
CA GLU A 64 -10.25 3.23 16.56
C GLU A 64 -11.12 2.30 15.71
N VAL A 65 -11.12 2.53 14.40
CA VAL A 65 -11.88 1.75 13.42
C VAL A 65 -10.99 1.23 12.32
N LEU A 66 -11.39 0.13 11.68
CA LEU A 66 -10.70 -0.41 10.52
C LEU A 66 -11.23 0.24 9.25
N LEU A 67 -10.46 1.17 8.68
CA LEU A 67 -10.79 1.84 7.43
C LEU A 67 -10.31 1.03 6.23
N THR A 68 -11.23 0.68 5.34
CA THR A 68 -10.92 0.16 4.01
C THR A 68 -11.06 1.26 2.97
N TYR A 69 -10.01 1.55 2.20
CA TYR A 69 -10.03 2.56 1.14
C TYR A 69 -9.36 2.07 -0.14
N TYR A 70 -9.80 2.61 -1.27
CA TYR A 70 -9.27 2.33 -2.59
C TYR A 70 -8.24 3.38 -3.00
N LYS A 71 -7.06 2.93 -3.44
CA LYS A 71 -6.01 3.81 -3.97
C LYS A 71 -5.17 3.09 -5.01
N ASP A 72 -4.93 3.74 -6.15
CA ASP A 72 -4.03 3.28 -7.22
C ASP A 72 -4.28 1.85 -7.74
N GLY A 73 -5.53 1.39 -7.72
CA GLY A 73 -5.89 0.02 -8.14
C GLY A 73 -5.89 -1.01 -7.01
N TYR A 74 -5.74 -0.59 -5.76
CA TYR A 74 -5.65 -1.49 -4.62
C TYR A 74 -6.60 -1.08 -3.50
N LEU A 75 -7.05 -2.08 -2.75
CA LEU A 75 -7.75 -1.89 -1.49
C LEU A 75 -6.75 -2.01 -0.35
N TYR A 76 -6.75 -1.02 0.52
CA TYR A 76 -5.94 -0.97 1.72
C TYR A 76 -6.85 -1.00 2.93
N LYS A 77 -6.41 -1.67 3.99
CA LYS A 77 -7.07 -1.69 5.29
C LYS A 77 -6.10 -1.17 6.34
N ASN A 78 -6.49 -0.15 7.10
CA ASN A 78 -5.69 0.40 8.19
C ASN A 78 -6.57 0.72 9.39
N TYR A 79 -6.07 0.45 10.59
CA TYR A 79 -6.66 0.96 11.82
C TYR A 79 -6.35 2.46 11.94
N ILE A 80 -7.38 3.24 12.21
CA ILE A 80 -7.31 4.69 12.31
C ILE A 80 -8.27 5.23 13.36
N THR A 81 -7.95 6.40 13.90
CA THR A 81 -8.88 7.21 14.68
C THR A 81 -9.19 8.48 13.90
N VAL A 82 -10.48 8.81 13.75
CA VAL A 82 -10.90 10.03 13.05
C VAL A 82 -10.63 11.24 13.95
N VAL A 83 -10.00 12.29 13.40
CA VAL A 83 -9.60 13.50 14.11
C VAL A 83 -10.38 14.73 13.64
N ASP A 84 -10.75 14.76 12.37
CA ASP A 84 -11.55 15.84 11.79
C ASP A 84 -12.34 15.34 10.59
N ILE A 85 -13.51 15.91 10.38
CA ILE A 85 -14.38 15.61 9.24
C ILE A 85 -14.78 16.94 8.59
N ASN A 86 -14.39 17.11 7.33
CA ASN A 86 -14.73 18.28 6.56
C ASN A 86 -15.78 17.94 5.48
N PRO A 87 -17.06 18.28 5.71
CA PRO A 87 -18.13 17.96 4.76
C PRO A 87 -18.09 18.80 3.49
N LEU A 88 -17.48 19.99 3.49
CA LEU A 88 -17.46 20.88 2.33
C LEU A 88 -16.54 20.39 1.22
N ILE A 89 -15.39 19.81 1.60
CA ILE A 89 -14.40 19.24 0.68
C ILE A 89 -14.48 17.71 0.60
N GLU A 90 -15.43 17.11 1.32
CA GLU A 90 -15.64 15.67 1.42
C GLU A 90 -14.37 14.90 1.84
N THR A 91 -13.67 15.38 2.87
CA THR A 91 -12.47 14.72 3.39
C THR A 91 -12.53 14.43 4.87
N ILE A 92 -11.91 13.32 5.26
CA ILE A 92 -11.66 12.95 6.65
C ILE A 92 -10.17 13.04 6.95
N THR A 93 -9.83 13.59 8.10
CA THR A 93 -8.47 13.56 8.65
C THR A 93 -8.45 12.53 9.76
N CYS A 94 -7.51 11.59 9.65
CA CYS A 94 -7.39 10.47 10.56
C CYS A 94 -5.96 10.36 11.06
N THR A 95 -5.79 9.78 12.24
CA THR A 95 -4.49 9.45 12.80
C THR A 95 -4.32 7.94 12.90
N ASP A 96 -3.09 7.46 12.67
CA ASP A 96 -2.73 6.07 12.98
C ASP A 96 -2.29 5.92 14.46
N ALA A 97 -2.00 4.68 14.86
CA ALA A 97 -1.50 4.33 16.20
C ALA A 97 -0.16 4.99 16.57
N PHE A 98 0.57 5.56 15.60
CA PHE A 98 1.82 6.30 15.81
C PHE A 98 1.62 7.82 15.74
N HIS A 99 0.37 8.28 15.79
CA HIS A 99 0.00 9.68 15.66
C HIS A 99 0.35 10.33 14.32
N ASN A 100 0.57 9.54 13.26
CA ASN A 100 0.75 10.10 11.92
C ASN A 100 -0.62 10.45 11.34
N GLN A 101 -0.79 11.71 10.97
CA GLN A 101 -1.99 12.18 10.32
C GLN A 101 -2.02 11.82 8.83
N ARG A 102 -3.19 11.40 8.36
CA ARG A 102 -3.49 11.15 6.95
C ARG A 102 -4.86 11.71 6.62
N MET A 103 -5.00 12.15 5.38
CA MET A 103 -6.27 12.64 4.86
C MET A 103 -6.79 11.69 3.79
N PHE A 104 -8.09 11.40 3.83
CA PHE A 104 -8.80 10.58 2.86
C PHE A 104 -10.00 11.34 2.30
N LYS A 105 -10.30 11.16 1.02
CA LYS A 105 -11.56 11.62 0.43
C LYS A 105 -12.65 10.60 0.70
N PHE A 106 -13.88 11.02 1.01
CA PHE A 106 -15.00 10.10 1.24
C PHE A 106 -15.21 9.15 0.05
N CYS A 107 -15.07 9.67 -1.16
CA CYS A 107 -15.14 8.86 -2.37
C CYS A 107 -14.21 7.64 -2.36
N ASP A 108 -13.01 7.77 -1.79
CA ASP A 108 -12.02 6.70 -1.79
C ASP A 108 -12.24 5.70 -0.65
N VAL A 109 -13.10 6.01 0.32
CA VAL A 109 -13.48 5.10 1.42
C VAL A 109 -14.50 4.08 0.90
N ILE A 110 -14.25 2.81 1.20
CA ILE A 110 -15.07 1.68 0.74
C ILE A 110 -15.85 1.05 1.89
N GLU A 111 -15.25 0.93 3.07
CA GLU A 111 -15.85 0.25 4.22
C GLU A 111 -15.19 0.74 5.52
N VAL A 112 -15.96 0.74 6.60
CA VAL A 112 -15.51 1.07 7.96
C VAL A 112 -16.08 0.01 8.91
N ASP A 113 -15.21 -0.67 9.62
CA ASP A 113 -15.55 -1.70 10.63
C ASP A 113 -15.19 -1.24 12.04
#